data_AF-A0A9W6WIU1-F1
#
_entry.id   AF-A0A9W6WIU1-F1
#
_cell.length_a   1.000
_cell.length_b   1.000
_cell.length_c   1.000
_cell.angle_alpha   90.00
_cell.angle_beta   90.00
_cell.angle_gamma   90.00
#
_symmetry.space_group_name_H-M   'P 1'
#
loop_
_entity.id
_entity.type
_entity.pdbx_description
1 polymer ?
#
loop_
_entity_poly.entity_id
_entity_poly.type
_entity_poly.pdbx_seq_one_letter_code
_entity_poly.pdbx_strand_id
1 'polypeptide(L)'
;MIKKIQSSDKSTLVTKEQISTTISGSSSSRSSNSSAGNGVNGVANDLVSRQEYYKLMQSIWLKSIRLERLTKLNKDLKTELNRERITNSNSSLMIINYCDNNNDYLINEIWGELPNDKNKFKSKNINSGNGRGRSNNINDGGSDGCCIIM
;
A
#
# COMPACT_ATOMS: atom_id res chain seq x y z
N MET A 1 -25.94 32.30 15.19
CA MET A 1 -25.32 33.63 15.01
C MET A 1 -23.89 33.53 15.54
N ILE A 2 -22.87 33.41 14.68
CA ILE A 2 -21.46 33.82 14.85
C ILE A 2 -20.67 33.36 13.59
N LYS A 3 -20.41 34.37 12.76
CA LYS A 3 -19.41 34.64 11.71
C LYS A 3 -18.65 33.49 11.01
N LYS A 4 -18.96 33.38 9.70
CA LYS A 4 -18.03 32.96 8.63
C LYS A 4 -16.77 33.82 8.64
N ILE A 5 -15.60 33.20 8.50
CA ILE A 5 -14.39 33.86 8.00
C ILE A 5 -14.07 33.22 6.65
N GLN A 6 -14.42 33.94 5.59
CA GLN A 6 -13.78 33.80 4.29
C GLN A 6 -12.53 34.68 4.29
N SER A 7 -11.40 34.13 3.87
CA SER A 7 -10.26 34.92 3.39
C SER A 7 -9.81 34.34 2.05
N SER A 8 -10.29 34.97 0.99
CA SER A 8 -9.66 35.00 -0.32
C SER A 8 -8.38 35.84 -0.25
N ASP A 9 -7.36 35.44 -1.02
CA ASP A 9 -6.43 36.26 -1.84
C ASP A 9 -5.18 35.40 -2.14
N LYS A 10 -5.05 34.83 -3.34
CA LYS A 10 -4.48 35.37 -4.60
C LYS A 10 -2.97 35.64 -4.55
N SER A 11 -2.31 35.23 -5.64
CA SER A 11 -0.86 35.25 -5.96
C SER A 11 -0.09 34.09 -5.32
N THR A 12 0.65 33.24 -6.03
CA THR A 12 1.44 33.42 -7.25
C THR A 12 1.44 32.15 -8.09
N LEU A 13 0.95 32.23 -9.33
CA LEU A 13 1.28 31.29 -10.40
C LEU A 13 2.76 31.50 -10.73
N VAL A 14 3.62 30.61 -10.26
CA VAL A 14 5.02 30.55 -10.70
C VAL A 14 5.02 29.90 -12.08
N THR A 15 5.09 30.74 -13.11
CA THR A 15 5.29 30.36 -14.50
C THR A 15 6.64 29.66 -14.68
N LYS A 16 6.70 28.70 -15.61
CA LYS A 16 7.82 27.78 -15.87
C LYS A 16 9.08 28.45 -16.46
N GLU A 17 9.25 29.76 -16.37
CA GLU A 17 10.29 30.50 -17.11
C GLU A 17 11.52 30.90 -16.28
N GLN A 18 11.57 30.61 -14.98
CA GLN A 18 12.63 31.13 -14.09
C GLN A 18 13.81 30.16 -13.82
N ILE A 19 13.96 29.04 -14.54
CA ILE A 19 15.06 28.07 -14.30
C ILE A 19 16.23 28.23 -15.31
N SER A 20 16.18 29.21 -16.22
CA SER A 20 17.19 29.32 -17.29
C SER A 20 18.49 30.08 -16.95
N THR A 21 18.67 30.63 -15.75
CA THR A 21 19.63 31.74 -15.56
C THR A 21 20.76 31.51 -14.55
N THR A 22 21.31 30.29 -14.43
CA THR A 22 22.49 30.06 -13.55
C THR A 22 23.53 29.09 -14.10
N ILE A 23 23.73 29.01 -15.41
CA ILE A 23 24.91 28.34 -15.99
C ILE A 23 25.75 29.38 -16.73
N SER A 24 26.32 30.33 -15.97
CA SER A 24 27.38 31.22 -16.42
C SER A 24 28.72 30.64 -15.96
N GLY A 25 29.30 29.79 -16.81
CA GLY A 25 30.67 29.31 -16.68
C GLY A 25 31.48 29.70 -17.92
N SER A 26 32.06 30.90 -17.87
CA SER A 26 33.31 31.33 -18.52
C SER A 26 33.68 30.72 -19.88
N SER A 27 33.22 31.33 -20.97
CA SER A 27 33.77 31.14 -22.32
C SER A 27 35.05 31.96 -22.50
N SER A 28 36.20 31.34 -22.22
CA SER A 28 37.51 31.88 -22.60
C SER A 28 37.68 31.78 -24.12
N SER A 29 37.74 32.93 -24.78
CA SER A 29 38.18 33.14 -26.15
C SER A 29 39.54 32.49 -26.40
N ARG A 30 39.66 31.62 -27.41
CA ARG A 30 40.95 31.13 -27.88
C ARG A 30 41.05 31.22 -29.39
N SER A 31 42.07 31.96 -29.79
CA SER A 31 42.51 32.38 -31.11
C SER A 31 42.65 31.25 -32.12
N SER A 32 42.25 31.57 -33.35
CA SER A 32 42.61 30.91 -34.61
C SER A 32 44.12 30.73 -34.74
N ASN A 33 44.56 29.47 -34.82
CA ASN A 33 45.81 29.08 -35.49
C ASN A 33 45.54 27.81 -36.28
N SER A 34 45.45 27.99 -37.59
CA SER A 34 45.51 26.93 -38.60
C SER A 34 46.88 26.26 -38.56
N SER A 35 46.93 25.03 -38.07
CA SER A 35 48.07 24.15 -38.29
C SER A 35 47.55 22.74 -38.52
N ALA A 36 47.75 22.25 -39.74
CA ALA A 36 47.48 20.89 -40.14
C ALA A 36 48.24 19.92 -39.22
N GLY A 37 47.53 19.01 -38.55
CA GLY A 37 48.15 18.01 -37.69
C GLY A 37 47.14 17.20 -36.86
N ASN A 38 47.04 15.91 -37.17
CA ASN A 38 46.49 14.81 -36.37
C ASN A 38 44.97 14.79 -36.08
N GLY A 39 44.20 14.29 -37.07
CA GLY A 39 42.77 13.97 -36.97
C GLY A 39 42.40 12.77 -36.08
N VAL A 40 43.12 12.54 -34.97
CA VAL A 40 42.82 11.43 -34.03
C VAL A 40 42.31 11.95 -32.69
N ASN A 41 42.66 13.18 -32.30
CA ASN A 41 42.29 13.75 -30.99
C ASN A 41 40.88 14.37 -30.95
N GLY A 42 40.25 14.64 -32.10
CA GLY A 42 38.90 15.22 -32.16
C GLY A 42 37.79 14.22 -31.81
N VAL A 43 37.94 12.97 -32.26
CA VAL A 43 36.90 11.93 -32.08
C VAL A 43 36.76 11.51 -30.62
N ALA A 44 37.88 11.46 -29.86
CA ALA A 44 37.85 11.13 -28.44
C ALA A 44 37.10 12.20 -27.62
N ASN A 45 37.29 13.48 -27.92
CA ASN A 45 36.63 14.59 -27.21
C ASN A 45 35.11 14.63 -27.48
N ASP A 46 34.68 14.33 -28.71
CA ASP A 46 33.26 14.25 -29.08
C ASP A 46 32.54 13.06 -28.42
N LEU A 47 33.22 11.91 -28.31
CA LEU A 47 32.68 10.73 -27.62
C LEU A 47 32.60 10.93 -26.10
N VAL A 48 33.58 11.61 -25.49
CA VAL A 48 33.53 11.99 -24.07
C VAL A 48 32.35 12.93 -23.81
N SER A 49 32.16 13.94 -24.66
CA SER A 49 31.02 14.87 -24.58
C SER A 49 29.68 14.14 -24.73
N ARG A 50 29.60 13.16 -25.63
CA ARG A 50 28.41 12.32 -25.83
C ARG A 50 28.15 11.39 -24.64
N GLN A 51 29.19 10.84 -24.01
CA GLN A 51 29.06 10.04 -22.80
C GLN A 51 28.54 10.87 -21.61
N GLU A 52 29.01 12.11 -21.46
CA GLU A 52 28.53 13.03 -20.43
C GLU A 52 27.04 13.39 -20.63
N TYR A 53 26.63 13.57 -21.88
CA TYR A 53 25.22 13.78 -22.22
C TYR A 53 24.32 12.62 -21.76
N TYR A 54 24.72 11.37 -22.01
CA TYR A 54 23.92 10.21 -21.56
C TYR A 54 23.85 10.12 -20.03
N LYS A 55 24.93 10.43 -19.31
CA LYS A 55 24.93 10.49 -17.84
C LYS A 55 23.98 11.58 -17.34
N LEU A 56 24.00 12.76 -17.96
CA LEU A 56 23.09 13.85 -17.63
C LEU A 56 21.63 13.43 -17.84
N MET A 57 21.31 12.83 -18.99
CA MET A 57 19.97 12.34 -19.31
C MET A 57 19.47 11.28 -18.32
N GLN A 58 20.31 10.30 -17.96
CA GLN A 58 19.98 9.31 -16.94
C GLN A 58 19.70 9.97 -15.58
N SER A 59 20.50 10.97 -15.19
CA SER A 59 20.32 11.68 -13.92
C SER A 59 19.02 12.49 -13.88
N ILE A 60 18.66 13.14 -15.00
CA ILE A 60 17.42 13.92 -15.12
C ILE A 60 16.21 12.98 -15.04
N TRP A 61 16.26 11.86 -15.77
CA TRP A 61 15.22 10.85 -15.76
C TRP A 61 15.01 10.23 -14.37
N LEU A 62 16.10 9.91 -13.65
CA LEU A 62 16.00 9.39 -12.29
C LEU A 62 15.38 10.43 -11.34
N LYS A 63 15.74 11.71 -11.50
CA LYS A 63 15.15 12.80 -10.72
C LYS A 63 13.66 12.99 -11.02
N SER A 64 13.23 12.88 -12.28
CA SER A 64 11.82 13.01 -12.64
C SER A 64 10.98 11.87 -12.06
N ILE A 65 11.46 10.63 -12.11
CA ILE A 65 10.78 9.48 -11.49
C ILE A 65 10.69 9.65 -9.98
N ARG A 66 11.79 10.08 -9.34
CA ARG A 66 11.79 10.33 -7.89
C ARG A 66 10.75 11.39 -7.53
N LEU A 67 10.67 12.47 -8.32
CA LEU A 67 9.70 13.53 -8.12
C LEU A 67 8.27 13.02 -8.27
N GLU A 68 7.98 12.21 -9.29
CA GLU A 68 6.68 11.60 -9.49
C GLU A 68 6.27 10.71 -8.30
N ARG A 69 7.17 9.86 -7.81
CA ARG A 69 6.91 9.01 -6.64
C ARG A 69 6.64 9.82 -5.39
N LEU A 70 7.44 10.87 -5.13
CA LEU A 70 7.27 11.73 -3.97
C LEU A 70 5.98 12.56 -4.06
N THR A 71 5.63 13.05 -5.23
CA THR A 71 4.38 13.81 -5.42
C THR A 71 3.15 12.92 -5.28
N LYS A 72 3.20 11.69 -5.78
CA LYS A 72 2.18 10.67 -5.54
C LYS A 72 2.02 10.38 -4.05
N LEU A 73 3.12 10.07 -3.36
CA LEU A 73 3.10 9.81 -1.91
C LEU A 73 2.55 11.01 -1.13
N ASN A 74 2.98 12.23 -1.47
CA ASN A 74 2.46 13.44 -0.83
C ASN A 74 0.97 13.64 -1.08
N LYS A 75 0.45 13.25 -2.25
CA LYS A 75 -0.99 13.28 -2.53
C LYS A 75 -1.72 12.27 -1.64
N ASP A 76 -1.23 11.04 -1.56
CA ASP A 76 -1.81 9.96 -0.77
C ASP A 76 -1.81 10.31 0.74
N LEU A 77 -0.72 10.90 1.24
CA LEU A 77 -0.64 11.38 2.62
C LEU A 77 -1.62 12.51 2.90
N LYS A 78 -1.82 13.44 1.96
CA LYS A 78 -2.84 14.50 2.11
C LYS A 78 -4.25 13.92 2.12
N THR A 79 -4.54 12.91 1.31
CA THR A 79 -5.85 12.24 1.32
C THR A 79 -6.10 11.52 2.65
N GLU A 80 -5.10 10.80 3.17
CA GLU A 80 -5.20 10.13 4.49
C GLU A 80 -5.31 11.14 5.64
N LEU A 81 -4.61 12.27 5.55
CA LEU A 81 -4.70 13.33 6.56
C LEU A 81 -6.11 13.94 6.60
N ASN A 82 -6.70 14.14 5.43
CA ASN A 82 -8.03 14.74 5.26
C ASN A 82 -9.20 13.78 5.59
N ARG A 83 -8.93 12.50 5.86
CA ARG A 83 -9.97 11.56 6.29
C ARG A 83 -10.60 12.04 7.61
N GLU A 84 -11.92 11.95 7.71
CA GLU A 84 -12.62 12.17 8.98
C GLU A 84 -12.12 11.17 10.03
N ARG A 85 -11.85 11.67 11.25
CA ARG A 85 -11.44 10.85 12.39
C ARG A 85 -12.54 10.91 13.44
N ILE A 86 -12.89 9.74 13.95
CA ILE A 86 -13.73 9.59 15.15
C ILE A 86 -12.82 9.48 16.38
N THR A 87 -13.29 9.95 17.53
CA THR A 87 -12.56 9.86 18.80
C THR A 87 -12.57 8.43 19.32
N ASN A 88 -11.52 8.04 20.04
CA ASN A 88 -11.40 6.67 20.53
C ASN A 88 -12.56 6.27 21.45
N SER A 89 -13.01 7.19 22.32
CA SER A 89 -14.17 6.98 23.19
C SER A 89 -15.44 6.65 22.41
N ASN A 90 -15.68 7.37 21.30
CA ASN A 90 -16.86 7.14 20.45
C ASN A 90 -16.75 5.81 19.71
N SER A 91 -15.57 5.50 19.16
CA SER A 91 -15.31 4.20 18.51
C SER A 91 -15.55 3.03 19.45
N SER A 92 -15.03 3.11 20.69
CA SER A 92 -15.23 2.07 21.70
C SER A 92 -16.71 1.90 22.05
N LEU A 93 -17.46 3.00 22.19
CA LEU A 93 -18.89 2.93 22.44
C LEU A 93 -19.65 2.27 21.28
N MET A 94 -19.29 2.54 20.03
CA MET A 94 -19.89 1.89 18.87
C MET A 94 -19.64 0.38 18.87
N ILE A 95 -18.44 -0.06 19.27
CA ILE A 95 -18.10 -1.48 19.38
C ILE A 95 -18.90 -2.14 20.51
N ILE A 96 -18.96 -1.51 21.69
CA ILE A 96 -19.75 -2.02 22.83
C ILE A 96 -21.21 -2.17 22.43
N ASN A 97 -21.81 -1.11 21.86
CA ASN A 97 -23.19 -1.15 21.39
C ASN A 97 -23.42 -2.25 20.34
N TYR A 98 -22.45 -2.50 19.45
CA TYR A 98 -22.57 -3.59 18.48
C TYR A 98 -22.57 -4.96 19.18
N CYS A 99 -21.65 -5.18 20.12
CA CYS A 99 -21.57 -6.41 20.90
C CYS A 99 -22.82 -6.63 21.75
N ASP A 100 -23.38 -5.58 22.36
CA ASP A 100 -24.58 -5.66 23.21
C ASP A 100 -25.86 -5.95 22.41
N ASN A 101 -25.88 -5.65 21.10
CA ASN A 101 -27.04 -5.90 20.24
C ASN A 101 -26.93 -7.20 19.44
N ASN A 102 -25.74 -7.79 19.33
CA ASN A 102 -25.48 -8.99 18.53
C ASN A 102 -25.01 -10.12 19.43
N ASN A 103 -25.91 -11.06 19.71
CA ASN A 103 -25.61 -12.20 20.56
C ASN A 103 -24.62 -13.15 19.86
N ASP A 104 -23.50 -13.43 20.52
CA ASP A 104 -22.55 -14.46 20.12
C ASP A 104 -22.68 -15.70 21.01
N TYR A 105 -23.22 -16.78 20.46
CA TYR A 105 -23.45 -18.04 21.17
C TYR A 105 -22.21 -18.94 21.28
N LEU A 106 -21.04 -18.47 20.83
CA LEU A 106 -19.77 -19.10 21.19
C LEU A 106 -19.35 -18.72 22.62
N ILE A 107 -19.87 -17.59 23.14
CA ILE A 107 -19.61 -17.10 24.49
C ILE A 107 -20.83 -17.40 25.37
N ASN A 108 -20.95 -18.67 25.78
CA ASN A 108 -22.11 -19.16 26.53
C ASN A 108 -22.31 -18.47 27.89
N GLU A 109 -21.25 -17.93 28.50
CA GLU A 109 -21.32 -17.30 29.83
C GLU A 109 -22.20 -16.04 29.86
N ILE A 110 -22.26 -15.31 28.75
CA ILE A 110 -22.95 -14.02 28.65
C ILE A 110 -24.27 -14.17 27.90
N TRP A 111 -24.27 -14.91 26.79
CA TRP A 111 -25.41 -15.01 25.87
C TRP A 111 -26.19 -16.32 25.97
N GLY A 112 -25.71 -17.28 26.76
CA GLY A 112 -26.30 -18.60 26.91
C GLY A 112 -26.11 -19.51 25.71
N GLU A 113 -26.67 -20.72 25.80
CA GLU A 113 -26.57 -21.70 24.71
C GLU A 113 -27.45 -21.33 23.51
N LEU A 114 -26.92 -21.56 22.31
CA LEU A 114 -27.70 -21.45 21.08
C LEU A 114 -28.92 -22.40 21.12
N PRO A 115 -30.15 -21.91 20.86
CA PRO A 115 -31.33 -22.75 20.76
C PRO A 115 -31.10 -23.89 19.76
N ASN A 116 -31.57 -25.10 20.11
CA ASN A 116 -31.32 -26.31 19.34
C ASN A 116 -31.79 -26.18 17.88
N ASP A 117 -32.88 -25.45 17.63
CA ASP A 117 -33.44 -25.23 16.29
C ASP A 117 -32.52 -24.39 15.37
N LYS A 118 -31.67 -23.54 15.96
CA LYS A 118 -30.72 -22.69 15.22
C LYS A 118 -29.34 -23.34 15.08
N ASN A 119 -29.04 -24.35 15.90
CA ASN A 119 -27.77 -25.05 15.87
C ASN A 119 -27.77 -26.20 14.87
N LYS A 120 -27.22 -25.96 13.68
CA LYS A 120 -27.10 -26.96 12.60
C LYS A 120 -26.26 -28.18 12.97
N PHE A 121 -25.38 -28.05 13.96
CA PHE A 121 -24.46 -29.11 14.42
C PHE A 121 -25.03 -29.91 15.58
N LYS A 122 -26.04 -29.41 16.30
CA LYS A 122 -26.89 -30.24 17.17
C LYS A 122 -27.88 -31.02 16.29
N SER A 123 -27.36 -31.83 15.37
CA SER A 123 -28.19 -32.79 14.63
C SER A 123 -28.83 -33.71 15.67
N LYS A 124 -30.16 -33.59 15.81
CA LYS A 124 -31.10 -34.51 16.46
C LYS A 124 -30.40 -35.51 17.38
N ASN A 125 -30.44 -35.23 18.68
CA ASN A 125 -30.18 -36.25 19.70
C ASN A 125 -30.96 -37.50 19.30
N ILE A 126 -30.25 -38.48 18.73
CA ILE A 126 -30.04 -39.83 19.26
C ILE A 126 -31.14 -40.24 20.27
N ASN A 127 -32.39 -40.11 19.85
CA ASN A 127 -33.48 -40.96 20.28
C ASN A 127 -33.48 -42.23 19.41
N SER A 128 -32.31 -42.68 18.94
CA SER A 128 -32.06 -44.11 18.77
C SER A 128 -31.75 -44.65 20.17
N GLY A 129 -32.82 -44.96 20.91
CA GLY A 129 -32.71 -45.96 21.96
C GLY A 129 -32.05 -47.21 21.39
N ASN A 130 -31.28 -47.89 22.24
CA ASN A 130 -30.73 -49.24 22.04
C ASN A 130 -29.77 -49.43 20.86
N GLY A 131 -28.48 -49.65 21.18
CA GLY A 131 -27.59 -50.34 20.24
C GLY A 131 -26.11 -50.00 20.32
N ARG A 132 -25.51 -49.95 21.52
CA ARG A 132 -24.05 -50.10 21.64
C ARG A 132 -23.71 -51.18 22.66
N GLY A 133 -24.16 -52.39 22.34
CA GLY A 133 -23.37 -53.56 22.65
C GLY A 133 -22.05 -53.45 21.89
N ARG A 134 -20.98 -53.13 22.61
CA ARG A 134 -19.60 -53.36 22.15
C ARG A 134 -19.43 -54.88 22.04
N SER A 135 -19.81 -55.44 20.89
CA SER A 135 -19.41 -56.80 20.53
C SER A 135 -18.00 -56.72 19.96
N ASN A 136 -17.05 -57.24 20.72
CA ASN A 136 -15.69 -57.50 20.25
C ASN A 136 -15.76 -58.57 19.17
N ASN A 137 -15.85 -58.17 17.90
CA ASN A 137 -15.48 -59.05 16.79
C ASN A 137 -14.23 -58.49 16.13
N ILE A 138 -13.12 -59.01 16.62
CA ILE A 138 -11.85 -59.15 15.90
C ILE A 138 -12.19 -59.99 14.66
N ASN A 139 -11.67 -59.61 13.49
CA ASN A 139 -11.88 -60.22 12.15
C ASN A 139 -12.95 -59.52 11.29
N ASP A 140 -12.65 -58.31 10.81
CA ASP A 140 -12.97 -58.01 9.41
C ASP A 140 -11.92 -57.06 8.83
N GLY A 141 -11.26 -57.51 7.77
CA GLY A 141 -10.20 -56.79 7.08
C GLY A 141 -10.81 -55.76 6.13
N GLY A 142 -10.98 -54.53 6.62
CA GLY A 142 -11.44 -53.40 5.82
C GLY A 142 -10.60 -52.17 6.15
N SER A 143 -9.59 -51.91 5.32
CA SER A 143 -8.65 -50.79 5.41
C SER A 143 -9.28 -49.46 4.98
N ASP A 144 -10.40 -49.07 5.57
CA ASP A 144 -11.12 -47.86 5.17
C ASP A 144 -10.97 -46.72 6.18
N GLY A 145 -10.06 -45.81 5.84
CA GLY A 145 -10.32 -44.38 6.02
C GLY A 145 -9.78 -43.72 7.27
N CYS A 146 -8.47 -43.53 7.35
CA CYS A 146 -7.91 -42.39 8.08
C CYS A 146 -6.82 -41.73 7.23
N CYS A 147 -7.17 -40.62 6.59
CA CYS A 147 -6.21 -39.80 5.85
C CYS A 147 -5.30 -39.07 6.85
N ILE A 148 -4.03 -39.44 6.87
CA ILE A 148 -2.94 -38.59 7.35
C ILE A 148 -2.56 -37.67 6.18
N ILE A 149 -2.62 -36.35 6.39
CA ILE A 149 -2.02 -35.36 5.50
C ILE A 149 -0.51 -35.38 5.77
N MET A 150 0.29 -35.77 4.78
CA MET A 150 1.71 -35.40 4.69
C MET A 150 1.84 -34.08 3.94
#